data_AF-A0A1B6C0S1-F1
#
_entry.id   AF-A0A1B6C0S1-F1
#
_cell.length_a   1.000
_cell.length_b   1.000
_cell.length_c   1.000
_cell.angle_alpha   90.00
_cell.angle_beta   90.00
_cell.angle_gamma   90.00
#
_symmetry.space_group_name_H-M   'P 1'
#
loop_
_entity.id
_entity.type
_entity.pdbx_description
1 polymer ?
#
loop_
_entity_poly.entity_id
_entity_poly.type
_entity_poly.pdbx_seq_one_letter_code
_entity_poly.pdbx_strand_id
1 'polypeptide(L)'
;MKNFLFSYVYFGNLNQDLQKSKLGNNFFTMKWQYLKICLKSLFFNAHVDFNYVSDILMEPIIWFVDNFTKFLGPFFVLCVTVLMTTVIVISFWIGLPYWWERSCNFTIGLLVVGHWLMINTLFYYYMGVAISPGYPPQGSLIPEAVTICKKCIAPKPPRTHHCSVCNRCVLKMDHHCPWLNNCVGFNNHRYFFMYIIFITLSTLFIIIFGFNLVYQEVWLGTNKDYETLIGHPIHFNISSGESSNNS
;
A
#
# COMPACT_ATOMS: atom_id res chain seq x y z
N MET A 1 -36.11 2.41 -9.61
CA MET A 1 -37.45 2.47 -8.96
C MET A 1 -37.50 3.33 -7.70
N LYS A 2 -36.59 3.17 -6.71
CA LYS A 2 -36.62 3.99 -5.47
C LYS A 2 -36.53 5.52 -5.71
N ASN A 3 -35.78 5.96 -6.73
CA ASN A 3 -35.56 7.39 -7.01
C ASN A 3 -36.77 8.10 -7.65
N PHE A 4 -37.63 7.37 -8.38
CA PHE A 4 -38.84 7.94 -9.00
C PHE A 4 -39.93 8.20 -7.95
N LEU A 5 -40.10 7.27 -7.00
CA LEU A 5 -41.04 7.42 -5.88
C LEU A 5 -40.63 8.56 -4.93
N PHE A 6 -39.34 8.73 -4.66
CA PHE A 6 -38.87 9.80 -3.76
C PHE A 6 -39.04 11.20 -4.35
N SER A 7 -38.79 11.37 -5.65
CA SER A 7 -39.05 12.63 -6.36
C SER A 7 -40.55 12.95 -6.40
N TYR A 8 -41.40 11.97 -6.68
CA TYR A 8 -42.86 12.14 -6.70
C TYR A 8 -43.44 12.52 -5.32
N VAL A 9 -42.92 11.92 -4.24
CA VAL A 9 -43.30 12.28 -2.86
C VAL A 9 -42.79 13.67 -2.47
N TYR A 10 -41.58 14.05 -2.87
CA TYR A 10 -41.03 15.39 -2.60
C TYR A 10 -41.80 16.49 -3.34
N PHE A 11 -42.07 16.31 -4.63
CA PHE A 11 -42.89 17.25 -5.40
C PHE A 11 -44.36 17.26 -4.94
N GLY A 12 -44.91 16.14 -4.47
CA GLY A 12 -46.24 16.07 -3.85
C GLY A 12 -46.34 16.87 -2.55
N ASN A 13 -45.34 16.76 -1.67
CA ASN A 13 -45.26 17.53 -0.42
C ASN A 13 -45.00 19.02 -0.69
N LEU A 14 -44.20 19.37 -1.69
CA LEU A 14 -43.97 20.76 -2.11
C LEU A 14 -45.26 21.43 -2.58
N ASN A 15 -46.12 20.70 -3.29
CA ASN A 15 -47.41 21.21 -3.78
C ASN A 15 -48.41 21.45 -2.63
N GLN A 16 -48.41 20.58 -1.61
CA GLN A 16 -49.19 20.80 -0.38
C GLN A 16 -48.67 21.99 0.46
N ASP A 17 -47.34 22.16 0.57
CA ASP A 17 -46.73 23.29 1.25
C ASP A 17 -47.02 24.63 0.52
N LEU A 18 -47.03 24.62 -0.81
CA LEU A 18 -47.45 25.76 -1.64
C LEU A 18 -48.93 26.10 -1.45
N GLN A 19 -49.82 25.11 -1.37
CA GLN A 19 -51.24 25.34 -1.05
C GLN A 19 -51.44 25.92 0.35
N LYS A 20 -50.72 25.42 1.37
CA LYS A 20 -50.75 25.99 2.73
C LYS A 20 -50.23 27.44 2.76
N SER A 21 -49.26 27.78 1.92
CA SER A 21 -48.73 29.15 1.85
C SER A 21 -49.73 30.17 1.30
N LYS A 22 -50.63 29.74 0.40
CA LYS A 22 -51.73 30.55 -0.12
C LYS A 22 -52.87 30.76 0.90
N LEU A 23 -52.98 29.92 1.94
CA LEU A 23 -53.99 30.03 3.00
C LEU A 23 -53.54 30.86 4.21
N GLY A 24 -52.27 31.25 4.30
CA GLY A 24 -51.74 32.04 5.42
C GLY A 24 -51.94 33.55 5.22
N ASN A 25 -52.87 34.15 5.98
CA ASN A 25 -53.26 35.57 5.87
C ASN A 25 -52.16 36.64 6.19
N ASN A 26 -50.89 36.26 6.37
CA ASN A 26 -49.81 37.18 6.74
C ASN A 26 -48.70 37.23 5.67
N PHE A 27 -48.47 38.41 5.09
CA PHE A 27 -47.48 38.68 4.04
C PHE A 27 -46.06 38.20 4.39
N PHE A 28 -45.65 38.37 5.65
CA PHE A 28 -44.33 37.93 6.15
C PHE A 28 -44.20 36.40 6.17
N THR A 29 -45.24 35.68 6.58
CA THR A 29 -45.27 34.22 6.61
C THR A 29 -45.15 33.65 5.19
N MET A 30 -45.82 34.28 4.23
CA MET A 30 -45.77 33.89 2.83
C MET A 30 -44.36 34.08 2.24
N LYS A 31 -43.72 35.23 2.46
CA LYS A 31 -42.33 35.46 2.02
C LYS A 31 -41.35 34.46 2.64
N TRP A 32 -41.50 34.14 3.92
CA TRP A 32 -40.66 33.14 4.59
C TRP A 32 -40.82 31.74 4.00
N GLN A 33 -42.06 31.35 3.65
CA GLN A 33 -42.32 30.06 3.00
C GLN A 33 -41.76 30.01 1.58
N TYR A 34 -41.90 31.08 0.79
CA TYR A 34 -41.27 31.16 -0.54
C TYR A 34 -39.74 31.12 -0.46
N LEU A 35 -39.15 31.83 0.50
CA LEU A 35 -37.69 31.78 0.74
C LEU A 35 -37.26 30.37 1.14
N LYS A 36 -38.00 29.71 2.04
CA LYS A 36 -37.74 28.33 2.46
C LYS A 36 -37.84 27.34 1.30
N ILE A 37 -38.82 27.52 0.41
CA ILE A 37 -38.96 26.71 -0.81
C ILE A 37 -37.83 27.01 -1.79
N CYS A 38 -37.46 28.28 -2.01
CA CYS A 38 -36.32 28.63 -2.87
C CYS A 38 -35.02 28.05 -2.34
N LEU A 39 -34.74 28.19 -1.04
CA LEU A 39 -33.56 27.59 -0.40
C LEU A 39 -33.60 26.06 -0.51
N LYS A 40 -34.75 25.43 -0.22
CA LYS A 40 -34.91 24.00 -0.43
C LYS A 40 -34.67 23.64 -1.89
N SER A 41 -35.20 24.35 -2.88
CA SER A 41 -35.00 24.04 -4.30
C SER A 41 -33.57 24.32 -4.79
N LEU A 42 -32.87 25.30 -4.21
CA LEU A 42 -31.46 25.59 -4.54
C LEU A 42 -30.51 24.52 -3.98
N PHE A 43 -30.79 24.01 -2.78
CA PHE A 43 -29.92 23.06 -2.08
C PHE A 43 -30.43 21.61 -2.11
N PHE A 44 -31.66 21.37 -2.57
CA PHE A 44 -32.21 20.04 -2.75
C PHE A 44 -31.61 19.45 -4.01
N ASN A 45 -30.66 18.56 -3.78
CA ASN A 45 -30.17 17.67 -4.79
C ASN A 45 -30.45 16.26 -4.30
N ALA A 46 -31.26 15.50 -5.04
CA ALA A 46 -31.56 14.11 -4.73
C ALA A 46 -30.31 13.21 -4.70
N HIS A 47 -29.17 13.73 -5.19
CA HIS A 47 -27.86 13.09 -5.17
C HIS A 47 -26.94 13.56 -4.04
N VAL A 48 -27.35 14.53 -3.20
CA VAL A 48 -26.60 14.93 -2.00
C VAL A 48 -27.05 14.03 -0.85
N ASP A 49 -26.47 12.84 -0.80
CA ASP A 49 -26.50 11.97 0.37
C ASP A 49 -25.27 12.22 1.25
N PHE A 50 -25.27 11.69 2.47
CA PHE A 50 -24.13 11.83 3.39
C PHE A 50 -22.84 11.27 2.78
N ASN A 51 -22.93 10.21 1.97
CA ASN A 51 -21.79 9.64 1.26
C ASN A 51 -21.19 10.65 0.27
N TYR A 52 -22.03 11.32 -0.53
CA TYR A 52 -21.57 12.36 -1.45
C TYR A 52 -20.88 13.52 -0.74
N VAL A 53 -21.42 13.97 0.40
CA VAL A 53 -20.78 15.02 1.21
C VAL A 53 -19.43 14.54 1.77
N SER A 54 -19.38 13.32 2.29
CA SER A 54 -18.14 12.69 2.78
C SER A 54 -17.09 12.60 1.66
N ASP A 55 -17.47 12.19 0.46
CA ASP A 55 -16.58 12.11 -0.70
C ASP A 55 -15.97 13.48 -1.06
N ILE A 56 -16.77 14.56 -1.03
CA ILE A 56 -16.29 15.93 -1.26
C ILE A 56 -15.30 16.37 -0.17
N LEU A 57 -15.62 16.10 1.10
CA LEU A 57 -14.75 16.49 2.21
C LEU A 57 -13.44 15.72 2.22
N MET A 58 -13.42 14.48 1.69
CA MET A 58 -12.20 13.69 1.56
C MET A 58 -11.35 14.08 0.36
N GLU A 59 -11.87 14.82 -0.62
CA GLU A 59 -11.16 15.14 -1.86
C GLU A 59 -9.81 15.86 -1.65
N PRO A 60 -9.68 16.88 -0.77
CA PRO A 60 -8.40 17.51 -0.48
C PRO A 60 -7.38 16.55 0.15
N ILE A 61 -7.86 15.64 1.02
CA ILE A 61 -7.03 14.63 1.67
C ILE A 61 -6.54 13.62 0.63
N ILE A 62 -7.42 13.13 -0.23
CA ILE A 62 -7.08 12.20 -1.30
C ILE A 62 -6.07 12.84 -2.26
N TRP A 63 -6.27 14.11 -2.64
CA TRP A 63 -5.31 14.84 -3.48
C TRP A 63 -3.92 14.92 -2.83
N PHE A 64 -3.87 15.22 -1.53
CA PHE A 64 -2.61 15.27 -0.78
C PHE A 64 -1.93 13.90 -0.76
N VAL A 65 -2.66 12.84 -0.41
CA VAL A 65 -2.15 11.47 -0.37
C VAL A 65 -1.69 11.00 -1.75
N ASP A 66 -2.44 11.31 -2.81
CA ASP A 66 -2.09 10.95 -4.18
C ASP A 66 -0.78 11.61 -4.62
N ASN A 67 -0.61 12.90 -4.34
CA ASN A 67 0.62 13.62 -4.69
C ASN A 67 1.81 13.17 -3.85
N PHE A 68 1.60 12.92 -2.56
CA PHE A 68 2.61 12.35 -1.68
C PHE A 68 3.05 10.96 -2.17
N THR A 69 2.10 10.12 -2.58
CA THR A 69 2.38 8.77 -3.11
C THR A 69 3.15 8.84 -4.43
N LYS A 70 2.80 9.75 -5.35
CA LYS A 70 3.57 9.99 -6.58
C LYS A 70 5.00 10.42 -6.30
N PHE A 71 5.18 11.33 -5.35
CA PHE A 71 6.48 11.87 -4.99
C PHE A 71 7.39 10.79 -4.38
N LEU A 72 6.85 9.96 -3.48
CA LEU A 72 7.61 8.90 -2.83
C LEU A 72 7.77 7.63 -3.67
N GLY A 73 6.97 7.42 -4.72
CA GLY A 73 7.04 6.22 -5.57
C GLY A 73 8.47 5.86 -6.03
N PRO A 74 9.21 6.79 -6.68
CA PRO A 74 10.60 6.53 -7.08
C PRO A 74 11.53 6.19 -5.90
N PHE A 75 11.32 6.84 -4.75
CA PHE A 75 12.09 6.54 -3.54
C PHE A 75 11.81 5.12 -3.03
N PHE A 76 10.55 4.67 -3.01
CA PHE A 76 10.23 3.30 -2.63
C PHE A 76 10.82 2.26 -3.57
N VAL A 77 10.82 2.52 -4.88
CA VAL A 77 11.47 1.63 -5.86
C VAL A 77 12.98 1.54 -5.61
N LEU A 78 13.63 2.67 -5.33
CA LEU A 78 15.04 2.71 -4.96
C LEU A 78 15.29 1.92 -3.66
N CYS A 79 14.50 2.16 -2.62
CA CYS A 79 14.64 1.46 -1.34
C CYS A 79 14.49 -0.05 -1.48
N VAL A 80 13.49 -0.52 -2.23
CA VAL A 80 13.30 -1.96 -2.47
C VAL A 80 14.48 -2.53 -3.25
N THR A 81 14.94 -1.83 -4.29
CA THR A 81 16.10 -2.28 -5.08
C THR A 81 17.36 -2.37 -4.21
N VAL A 82 17.64 -1.35 -3.40
CA VAL A 82 18.78 -1.33 -2.47
C VAL A 82 18.64 -2.46 -1.46
N LEU A 83 17.50 -2.60 -0.79
CA LEU A 83 17.26 -3.66 0.19
C LEU A 83 17.45 -5.05 -0.41
N MET A 84 16.92 -5.30 -1.61
CA MET A 84 17.11 -6.57 -2.31
C MET A 84 18.60 -6.83 -2.58
N THR A 85 19.32 -5.83 -3.12
CA THR A 85 20.76 -5.98 -3.40
C THR A 85 21.59 -6.19 -2.14
N THR A 86 21.30 -5.50 -1.04
CA THR A 86 22.06 -5.63 0.20
C THR A 86 21.83 -6.99 0.85
N VAL A 87 20.59 -7.47 0.91
CA VAL A 87 20.27 -8.80 1.44
C VAL A 87 20.99 -9.89 0.64
N ILE A 88 21.00 -9.78 -0.70
CA ILE A 88 21.71 -10.70 -1.58
C ILE A 88 23.21 -10.66 -1.27
N VAL A 89 23.84 -9.49 -1.26
CA VAL A 89 25.28 -9.34 -0.98
C VAL A 89 25.66 -9.93 0.37
N ILE A 90 24.91 -9.62 1.43
CA ILE A 90 25.16 -10.15 2.78
C ILE A 90 25.03 -11.68 2.79
N SER A 91 24.00 -12.22 2.12
CA SER A 91 23.79 -13.67 2.06
C SER A 91 24.95 -14.40 1.40
N PHE A 92 25.56 -13.82 0.36
CA PHE A 92 26.75 -14.40 -0.28
C PHE A 92 28.01 -14.18 0.55
N TRP A 93 28.19 -13.00 1.15
CA TRP A 93 29.39 -12.67 1.93
C TRP A 93 29.55 -13.56 3.16
N ILE A 94 28.46 -13.82 3.88
CA ILE A 94 28.46 -14.61 5.10
C ILE A 94 28.19 -16.09 4.81
N GLY A 95 27.21 -16.37 3.94
CA GLY A 95 26.75 -17.74 3.69
C GLY A 95 27.76 -18.58 2.91
N LEU A 96 28.47 -17.99 1.94
CA LEU A 96 29.43 -18.73 1.12
C LEU A 96 30.57 -19.37 1.94
N PRO A 97 31.36 -18.62 2.74
CA PRO A 97 32.43 -19.24 3.51
C PRO A 97 31.90 -20.26 4.52
N TYR A 98 30.79 -19.95 5.21
CA TYR A 98 30.20 -20.82 6.24
C TYR A 98 29.79 -22.21 5.71
N TRP A 99 29.18 -22.26 4.53
CA TRP A 99 28.76 -23.52 3.91
C TRP A 99 29.91 -24.21 3.20
N TRP A 100 30.84 -23.45 2.61
CA TRP A 100 32.01 -24.00 1.90
C TRP A 100 32.88 -24.85 2.80
N GLU A 101 33.12 -24.38 4.04
CA GLU A 101 33.90 -25.12 5.04
C GLU A 101 33.24 -26.43 5.49
N ARG A 102 31.90 -26.52 5.45
CA ARG A 102 31.16 -27.73 5.84
C ARG A 102 31.10 -28.76 4.72
N SER A 103 30.76 -28.31 3.52
CA SER A 103 30.66 -29.18 2.35
C SER A 103 30.62 -28.34 1.06
N CYS A 104 31.70 -28.45 0.28
CA CYS A 104 31.81 -27.79 -1.02
C CYS A 104 30.67 -28.21 -1.97
N ASN A 105 30.38 -29.52 -2.08
CA ASN A 105 29.33 -30.04 -2.96
C ASN A 105 27.94 -29.50 -2.61
N PHE A 106 27.61 -29.45 -1.31
CA PHE A 106 26.34 -28.90 -0.86
C PHE A 106 26.24 -27.39 -1.14
N THR A 107 27.33 -26.66 -0.92
CA THR A 107 27.42 -25.23 -1.19
C THR A 107 27.19 -24.91 -2.66
N ILE A 108 27.77 -25.69 -3.57
CA ILE A 108 27.53 -25.53 -5.02
C ILE A 108 26.04 -25.69 -5.33
N GLY A 109 25.36 -26.67 -4.75
CA GLY A 109 23.91 -26.84 -4.89
C GLY A 109 23.10 -25.62 -4.40
N LEU A 110 23.46 -25.09 -3.22
CA LEU A 110 22.84 -23.88 -2.68
C LEU A 110 23.09 -22.66 -3.55
N LEU A 111 24.28 -22.51 -4.14
CA LEU A 111 24.59 -21.42 -5.05
C LEU A 111 23.73 -21.49 -6.31
N VAL A 112 23.57 -22.67 -6.91
CA VAL A 112 22.73 -22.84 -8.11
C VAL A 112 21.28 -22.43 -7.82
N VAL A 113 20.70 -22.95 -6.73
CA VAL A 113 19.32 -22.63 -6.33
C VAL A 113 19.19 -21.14 -5.94
N GLY A 114 20.14 -20.61 -5.18
CA GLY A 114 20.15 -19.22 -4.74
C GLY A 114 20.22 -18.24 -5.91
N HIS A 115 21.09 -18.50 -6.90
CA HIS A 115 21.18 -17.67 -8.10
C HIS A 115 19.90 -17.76 -8.95
N TRP A 116 19.30 -18.95 -9.07
CA TRP A 116 18.03 -19.12 -9.77
C TRP A 116 16.91 -18.27 -9.12
N LEU A 117 16.78 -18.32 -7.79
CA LEU A 117 15.81 -17.53 -7.05
C LEU A 117 16.09 -16.02 -7.17
N MET A 118 17.35 -15.62 -7.07
CA MET A 118 17.79 -14.23 -7.24
C MET A 118 17.40 -13.67 -8.61
N ILE A 119 17.77 -14.36 -9.68
CA ILE A 119 17.51 -13.93 -11.06
C ILE A 119 15.99 -13.78 -11.29
N ASN A 120 15.20 -14.77 -10.86
CA ASN A 120 13.74 -14.70 -11.01
C ASN A 120 13.14 -13.55 -10.20
N THR A 121 13.59 -13.34 -8.96
CA THR A 121 13.05 -12.26 -8.11
C THR A 121 13.33 -10.89 -8.71
N LEU A 122 14.57 -10.65 -9.17
CA LEU A 122 14.94 -9.40 -9.83
C LEU A 122 14.19 -9.21 -11.16
N PHE A 123 14.07 -10.27 -11.97
CA PHE A 123 13.33 -10.24 -13.22
C PHE A 123 11.86 -9.86 -13.02
N TYR A 124 11.15 -10.55 -12.12
CA TYR A 124 9.73 -10.28 -11.89
C TYR A 124 9.49 -8.92 -11.23
N TYR A 125 10.39 -8.48 -10.35
CA TYR A 125 10.35 -7.12 -9.80
C TYR A 125 10.47 -6.07 -10.91
N TYR A 126 11.49 -6.20 -11.76
CA TYR A 126 11.71 -5.31 -12.90
C TYR A 126 10.51 -5.29 -13.85
N MET A 127 9.94 -6.45 -14.17
CA MET A 127 8.75 -6.54 -15.01
C MET A 127 7.52 -5.89 -14.34
N GLY A 128 7.39 -5.97 -13.02
CA GLY A 128 6.34 -5.26 -12.28
C GLY A 128 6.47 -3.74 -12.38
N VAL A 129 7.70 -3.21 -12.29
CA VAL A 129 8.00 -1.77 -12.41
C VAL A 129 7.81 -1.29 -13.86
N ALA A 130 8.40 -1.99 -14.82
CA ALA A 130 8.55 -1.52 -16.20
C ALA A 130 7.30 -1.77 -17.08
N ILE A 131 6.55 -2.84 -16.84
CA ILE A 131 5.42 -3.18 -17.70
C ILE A 131 4.21 -2.33 -17.34
N SER A 132 3.66 -1.65 -18.35
CA SER A 132 2.39 -0.93 -18.24
C SER A 132 1.28 -1.89 -17.77
N PRO A 133 0.41 -1.46 -16.84
CA PRO A 133 -0.69 -2.30 -16.33
C PRO A 133 -1.84 -2.50 -17.33
N GLY A 134 -1.81 -1.79 -18.47
CA GLY A 134 -2.85 -1.85 -19.50
C GLY A 134 -3.92 -0.76 -19.32
N TYR A 135 -4.31 -0.16 -20.44
CA TYR A 135 -5.25 0.97 -20.51
C TYR A 135 -6.41 0.65 -21.44
N PRO A 136 -7.60 1.23 -21.19
CA PRO A 136 -8.72 1.07 -22.12
C PRO A 136 -8.37 1.64 -23.50
N PRO A 137 -8.88 1.02 -24.59
CA PRO A 137 -8.65 1.50 -25.94
C PRO A 137 -9.25 2.91 -26.12
N GLN A 138 -8.51 3.79 -26.78
CA GLN A 138 -8.93 5.17 -27.02
C GLN A 138 -9.71 5.26 -28.34
N GLY A 139 -10.83 5.97 -28.34
CA GLY A 139 -11.59 6.29 -29.57
C GLY A 139 -12.43 5.15 -30.16
N SER A 140 -12.38 3.94 -29.60
CA SER A 140 -13.26 2.84 -30.01
C SER A 140 -14.57 2.86 -29.24
N LEU A 141 -15.69 2.60 -29.92
CA LEU A 141 -16.94 2.25 -29.27
C LEU A 141 -16.70 0.98 -28.44
N ILE A 142 -16.89 1.06 -27.13
CA ILE A 142 -16.81 -0.09 -26.23
C ILE A 142 -18.26 -0.59 -26.06
N PRO A 143 -18.70 -1.62 -26.81
CA PRO A 143 -20.08 -2.08 -26.76
C PRO A 143 -20.50 -2.60 -25.38
N GLU A 144 -19.54 -3.04 -24.57
CA GLU A 144 -19.73 -3.59 -23.23
C GLU A 144 -19.38 -2.61 -22.10
N ALA A 145 -19.40 -1.29 -22.37
CA ALA A 145 -19.09 -0.30 -21.34
C ALA A 145 -20.12 -0.36 -20.21
N VAL A 146 -19.64 -0.62 -18.98
CA VAL A 146 -20.52 -0.79 -17.82
C VAL A 146 -20.92 0.57 -17.23
N THR A 147 -20.00 1.54 -17.26
CA THR A 147 -20.19 2.90 -16.71
C THR A 147 -19.26 3.90 -17.42
N ILE A 148 -19.35 5.18 -17.06
CA ILE A 148 -18.44 6.24 -17.52
C ILE A 148 -17.51 6.64 -16.36
N CYS A 149 -16.21 6.82 -16.65
CA CYS A 149 -15.30 7.41 -15.69
C CYS A 149 -15.56 8.92 -15.56
N LYS A 150 -15.91 9.40 -14.35
CA LYS A 150 -16.14 10.83 -14.08
C LYS A 150 -14.89 11.72 -14.25
N LYS A 151 -13.70 11.17 -14.06
CA LYS A 151 -12.42 11.91 -14.16
C LYS A 151 -11.88 11.95 -15.60
N CYS A 152 -11.94 10.82 -16.31
CA CYS A 152 -11.45 10.72 -17.70
C CYS A 152 -12.51 11.07 -18.76
N ILE A 153 -13.79 11.18 -18.37
CA ILE A 153 -14.93 11.41 -19.27
C ILE A 153 -14.93 10.41 -20.44
N ALA A 154 -14.72 9.13 -20.10
CA ALA A 154 -14.59 8.05 -21.07
C ALA A 154 -15.36 6.80 -20.64
N PRO A 155 -15.91 6.01 -21.59
CA PRO A 155 -16.54 4.74 -21.30
C PRO A 155 -15.55 3.77 -20.64
N LYS A 156 -16.01 3.10 -19.59
CA LYS A 156 -15.22 2.20 -18.77
C LYS A 156 -15.55 0.74 -19.15
N PRO A 157 -14.60 -0.01 -19.73
CA PRO A 157 -14.76 -1.45 -19.93
C PRO A 157 -15.00 -2.17 -18.58
N PRO A 158 -15.54 -3.39 -18.59
CA PRO A 158 -15.71 -4.19 -17.39
C PRO A 158 -14.43 -4.28 -16.56
N ARG A 159 -14.55 -4.20 -15.23
CA ARG A 159 -13.44 -4.30 -14.26
C ARG A 159 -12.35 -3.22 -14.38
N THR A 160 -12.59 -2.15 -15.12
CA THR A 160 -11.65 -1.02 -15.23
C THR A 160 -11.88 -0.04 -14.08
N HIS A 161 -10.83 0.45 -13.45
CA HIS A 161 -10.94 1.49 -12.41
C HIS A 161 -10.02 2.67 -12.73
N HIS A 162 -10.39 3.85 -12.23
CA HIS A 162 -9.55 5.04 -12.36
C HIS A 162 -8.60 5.09 -11.18
N CYS A 163 -7.30 5.11 -11.46
CA CYS A 163 -6.29 5.37 -10.44
C CYS A 163 -6.03 6.88 -10.40
N SER A 164 -6.33 7.51 -9.27
CA SER A 164 -6.08 8.94 -9.06
C SER A 164 -4.58 9.27 -8.98
N VAL A 165 -3.78 8.34 -8.44
CA VAL A 165 -2.31 8.41 -8.45
C VAL A 165 -1.73 8.35 -9.86
N CYS A 166 -2.19 7.47 -10.75
CA CYS A 166 -1.72 7.46 -12.15
C CYS A 166 -2.49 8.44 -13.06
N ASN A 167 -3.53 9.08 -12.54
CA ASN A 167 -4.47 9.96 -13.24
C ASN A 167 -5.02 9.35 -14.56
N ARG A 168 -5.37 8.07 -14.54
CA ARG A 168 -5.86 7.36 -15.73
C ARG A 168 -6.66 6.11 -15.36
N CYS A 169 -7.46 5.63 -16.30
CA CYS A 169 -8.12 4.32 -16.19
C CYS A 169 -7.15 3.16 -16.47
N VAL A 170 -7.21 2.14 -15.63
CA VAL A 170 -6.39 0.93 -15.72
C VAL A 170 -7.31 -0.29 -15.90
N LEU A 171 -7.01 -1.11 -16.91
CA LEU A 171 -7.77 -2.33 -17.19
C LEU A 171 -7.57 -3.36 -16.09
N LYS A 172 -8.66 -4.01 -15.64
CA LYS A 172 -8.62 -5.00 -14.55
C LYS A 172 -7.74 -4.52 -13.39
N MET A 173 -7.91 -3.25 -13.02
CA MET A 173 -7.09 -2.62 -11.99
C MET A 173 -7.29 -3.37 -10.68
N ASP A 174 -6.18 -3.78 -10.07
CA ASP A 174 -6.16 -4.33 -8.74
C ASP A 174 -5.87 -3.19 -7.75
N HIS A 175 -4.65 -2.64 -7.77
CA HIS A 175 -4.27 -1.52 -6.92
C HIS A 175 -3.17 -0.66 -7.54
N HIS A 176 -2.90 0.50 -6.94
CA HIS A 176 -1.67 1.25 -7.18
C HIS A 176 -0.63 0.81 -6.15
N CYS A 177 0.55 0.37 -6.60
CA CYS A 177 1.60 -0.13 -5.74
C CYS A 177 2.75 0.90 -5.68
N PRO A 178 2.94 1.60 -4.54
CA PRO A 178 4.05 2.55 -4.39
C PRO A 178 5.42 1.88 -4.54
N TRP A 179 5.55 0.63 -4.13
CA TRP A 179 6.78 -0.19 -4.21
C TRP A 179 7.22 -0.51 -5.63
N LEU A 180 6.30 -0.46 -6.59
CA LEU A 180 6.58 -0.60 -8.02
C LEU A 180 6.58 0.76 -8.74
N ASN A 181 6.17 1.84 -8.05
CA ASN A 181 5.81 3.11 -8.66
C ASN A 181 4.88 2.94 -9.89
N ASN A 182 3.97 1.97 -9.80
CA ASN A 182 3.14 1.55 -10.92
C ASN A 182 1.82 0.94 -10.41
N CYS A 183 0.79 0.98 -11.25
CA CYS A 183 -0.42 0.21 -10.99
C CYS A 183 -0.19 -1.26 -11.29
N VAL A 184 -0.90 -2.13 -10.58
CA VAL A 184 -1.08 -3.53 -10.92
C VAL A 184 -2.42 -3.66 -11.62
N GLY A 185 -2.39 -4.12 -12.87
CA GLY A 185 -3.56 -4.26 -13.73
C GLY A 185 -3.40 -5.41 -14.71
N PHE A 186 -4.29 -5.48 -15.69
CA PHE A 186 -4.42 -6.61 -16.61
C PHE A 186 -3.09 -7.15 -17.18
N ASN A 187 -2.22 -6.26 -17.68
CA ASN A 187 -1.01 -6.66 -18.40
C ASN A 187 0.14 -7.10 -17.48
N ASN A 188 0.24 -6.54 -16.28
CA ASN A 188 1.36 -6.80 -15.36
C ASN A 188 1.00 -7.61 -14.11
N HIS A 189 -0.29 -7.95 -13.92
CA HIS A 189 -0.76 -8.73 -12.78
C HIS A 189 0.00 -10.05 -12.61
N ARG A 190 0.32 -10.75 -13.71
CA ARG A 190 1.09 -12.00 -13.67
C ARG A 190 2.51 -11.80 -13.11
N TYR A 191 3.14 -10.67 -13.44
CA TYR A 191 4.51 -10.37 -13.00
C TYR A 191 4.52 -9.99 -11.53
N PHE A 192 3.53 -9.20 -11.08
CA PHE A 192 3.35 -8.89 -9.67
C PHE A 192 3.15 -10.17 -8.84
N PHE A 193 2.27 -11.07 -9.28
CA PHE A 193 2.02 -12.32 -8.56
C PHE A 193 3.27 -13.21 -8.49
N MET A 194 3.99 -13.37 -9.60
CA MET A 194 5.24 -14.14 -9.61
C MET A 194 6.32 -13.48 -8.74
N TYR A 195 6.41 -12.15 -8.74
CA TYR A 195 7.33 -11.42 -7.84
C TYR A 195 7.07 -11.78 -6.37
N ILE A 196 5.81 -11.77 -5.93
CA ILE A 196 5.45 -12.15 -4.55
C ILE A 196 5.85 -13.60 -4.24
N ILE A 197 5.64 -14.54 -5.16
CA ILE A 197 6.06 -15.93 -4.98
C ILE A 197 7.59 -16.02 -4.82
N PHE A 198 8.34 -15.44 -5.75
CA PHE A 198 9.80 -15.57 -5.76
C PHE A 198 10.48 -14.83 -4.61
N ILE A 199 9.97 -13.68 -4.17
CA ILE A 199 10.49 -13.01 -2.97
C ILE A 199 10.19 -13.82 -1.71
N THR A 200 9.01 -14.44 -1.59
CA THR A 200 8.69 -15.33 -0.47
C THR A 200 9.59 -16.57 -0.45
N LEU A 201 9.79 -17.23 -1.61
CA LEU A 201 10.69 -18.38 -1.71
C LEU A 201 12.14 -17.99 -1.40
N SER A 202 12.61 -16.83 -1.88
CA SER A 202 13.96 -16.33 -1.59
C SER A 202 14.15 -16.06 -0.09
N THR A 203 13.17 -15.44 0.57
CA THR A 203 13.21 -15.19 2.02
C THR A 203 13.20 -16.50 2.81
N LEU A 204 12.37 -17.47 2.44
CA LEU A 204 12.35 -18.80 3.08
C LEU A 204 13.68 -19.53 2.89
N PHE A 205 14.27 -19.47 1.70
CA PHE A 205 15.58 -20.05 1.42
C PHE A 205 16.66 -19.46 2.34
N ILE A 206 16.73 -18.13 2.46
CA ILE A 206 17.68 -17.46 3.35
C ILE A 206 17.43 -17.83 4.82
N ILE A 207 16.17 -17.90 5.28
CA ILE A 207 15.85 -18.29 6.65
C ILE A 207 16.30 -19.72 6.95
N ILE A 208 15.97 -20.69 6.09
CA ILE A 208 16.28 -22.11 6.33
C ILE A 208 17.80 -22.33 6.36
N PHE A 209 18.54 -21.79 5.38
CA PHE A 209 19.99 -22.00 5.28
C PHE A 209 20.81 -21.00 6.11
N GLY A 210 20.20 -19.92 6.59
CA GLY A 210 20.80 -18.96 7.53
C GLY A 210 20.55 -19.32 9.00
N PHE A 211 19.50 -20.10 9.31
CA PHE A 211 19.08 -20.38 10.69
C PHE A 211 20.20 -20.98 11.53
N ASN A 212 20.91 -21.98 11.01
CA ASN A 212 22.02 -22.63 11.76
C ASN A 212 23.14 -21.63 12.07
N LEU A 213 23.50 -20.77 11.12
CA LEU A 213 24.53 -19.74 11.33
C LEU A 213 24.08 -18.74 12.40
N VAL A 214 22.86 -18.22 12.28
CA VAL A 214 22.31 -17.25 13.24
C VAL A 214 22.19 -17.87 14.63
N TYR A 215 21.75 -19.13 14.73
CA TYR A 215 21.64 -19.83 16.00
C TYR A 215 23.01 -20.03 16.67
N GLN A 216 24.05 -20.38 15.91
CA GLN A 216 25.40 -20.53 16.45
C GLN A 216 25.99 -19.21 16.92
N GLU A 217 25.93 -18.16 16.11
CA GLU A 217 26.58 -16.88 16.44
C GLU A 217 25.80 -16.10 17.49
N VAL A 218 24.47 -16.01 17.37
CA VAL A 218 23.64 -15.19 18.26
C VAL A 218 23.31 -15.92 19.55
N TRP A 219 22.91 -17.19 19.50
CA TRP A 219 22.49 -17.89 20.72
C TRP A 219 23.63 -18.58 21.45
N LEU A 220 24.52 -19.28 20.75
CA LEU A 220 25.64 -19.97 21.41
C LEU A 220 26.83 -19.03 21.68
N GLY A 221 27.07 -18.04 20.83
CA GLY A 221 28.08 -16.99 21.06
C GLY A 221 27.79 -16.19 22.33
N THR A 222 26.56 -15.69 22.49
CA THR A 222 26.18 -14.92 23.68
C THR A 222 26.29 -15.73 24.98
N ASN A 223 26.01 -17.04 24.96
CA ASN A 223 26.16 -17.89 26.15
C ASN A 223 27.64 -18.05 26.55
N LYS A 224 28.56 -18.17 25.58
CA LYS A 224 30.00 -18.22 25.85
C LYS A 224 30.50 -16.91 26.46
N ASP A 225 30.06 -15.77 25.93
CA ASP A 225 30.46 -14.46 26.45
C ASP A 225 29.98 -14.28 27.90
N TYR A 226 28.75 -14.69 28.21
CA TYR A 226 28.22 -14.68 29.58
C TYR A 226 29.04 -15.55 30.54
N GLU A 227 29.42 -16.77 30.15
CA GLU A 227 30.28 -17.64 30.97
C GLU A 227 31.66 -17.02 31.20
N THR A 228 32.26 -16.40 30.18
CA THR A 228 33.57 -15.73 30.35
C THR A 228 33.53 -14.51 31.26
N LEU A 229 32.40 -13.78 31.31
CA LEU A 229 32.21 -12.64 32.22
C LEU A 229 32.05 -13.07 33.68
N ILE A 230 31.41 -14.20 33.95
CA ILE A 230 31.29 -14.77 35.30
C ILE A 230 32.63 -15.36 35.76
N GLY A 231 33.41 -15.92 34.84
CA GLY A 231 34.72 -16.50 35.10
C GLY A 231 35.82 -15.47 35.38
N HIS A 232 35.58 -14.17 35.18
CA HIS A 232 36.54 -13.13 35.53
C HIS A 232 36.47 -12.81 37.04
N PRO A 233 37.51 -13.12 37.83
CA PRO A 233 37.52 -12.74 39.24
C PRO A 233 37.47 -11.21 39.35
N ILE A 234 36.39 -10.70 39.94
CA ILE A 234 36.26 -9.30 40.30
C ILE A 234 37.24 -9.06 41.46
N HIS A 235 38.42 -8.54 41.18
CA HIS A 235 39.33 -8.07 42.23
C HIS A 235 38.67 -6.85 42.89
N PHE A 236 38.01 -7.06 44.03
CA PHE A 236 37.67 -5.98 44.94
C PHE A 236 38.97 -5.43 45.48
N ASN A 237 39.35 -4.24 45.02
CA ASN A 237 40.52 -3.53 45.51
C ASN A 237 40.19 -2.97 46.91
N ILE A 238 40.29 -3.82 47.93
CA ILE A 238 40.21 -3.43 49.34
C ILE A 238 41.58 -2.84 49.69
N SER A 239 41.85 -1.63 49.22
CA SER A 239 43.06 -0.88 49.57
C SER A 239 42.70 0.52 50.06
N SER A 240 42.09 0.58 51.24
CA SER A 240 42.09 1.80 52.06
C SER A 240 41.71 1.45 53.50
N GLY A 241 42.70 1.10 54.32
CA GLY A 241 42.52 1.09 55.77
C GLY A 241 43.39 0.10 56.55
N GLU A 242 44.71 0.14 56.41
CA GLU A 242 45.60 -0.30 57.51
C GLU A 242 46.99 0.32 57.32
N SER A 243 47.11 1.57 57.78
CA SER A 243 48.39 2.19 58.08
C SER A 243 48.72 2.00 59.56
N SER A 244 49.99 1.71 59.80
CA SER A 244 50.74 1.79 61.06
C SER A 244 50.38 0.79 62.16
N ASN A 245 51.21 -0.25 62.29
CA ASN A 245 52.05 -0.47 63.48
C ASN A 245 52.98 -1.68 63.24
N ASN A 246 54.28 -1.43 63.08
CA ASN A 246 55.32 -2.12 63.85
C ASN A 246 56.73 -1.66 63.46
N SER A 247 57.49 -1.41 64.54
CA SER A 247 58.95 -1.26 64.72
C SER A 247 59.68 -0.18 63.96
#